data_AF-A0A7G7WCZ3-F1
#
_entry.id   AF-A0A7G7WCZ3-F1
#
_cell.length_a   1.000
_cell.length_b   1.000
_cell.length_c   1.000
_cell.angle_alpha   90.00
_cell.angle_beta   90.00
_cell.angle_gamma   90.00
#
_symmetry.space_group_name_H-M   'P 1'
#
loop_
_entity.id
_entity.type
_entity.pdbx_description
1 polymer ?
#
loop_
_entity_poly.entity_id
_entity_poly.type
_entity_poly.pdbx_seq_one_letter_code
_entity_poly.pdbx_strand_id
1 'polypeptide(L)' 'MKNIASFLRLSFATAGLFLLAGGANLVQAQGPGSGGPEPDPQQPTAVPIDGGASLLLAAGVGFGLKKLRDQRRRR' A
#
# COMPACT_ATOMS: atom_id res chain seq x y z
N MET A 1 19.96 17.41 16.27
CA MET A 1 18.61 17.32 15.65
C MET A 1 18.60 16.76 14.23
N LYS A 2 19.51 17.18 13.32
CA LYS A 2 19.53 16.70 11.91
C LYS A 2 19.72 15.18 11.79
N ASN A 3 20.51 14.59 12.68
CA ASN A 3 20.84 13.15 12.66
C ASN A 3 19.65 12.30 13.08
N ILE A 4 18.86 12.76 14.06
CA ILE A 4 17.62 12.11 14.52
C ILE A 4 16.57 12.11 13.40
N ALA A 5 16.40 13.25 12.70
CA ALA A 5 15.47 13.35 11.58
C ALA A 5 15.88 12.46 10.39
N SER A 6 17.18 12.33 10.10
CA SER A 6 17.67 11.40 9.08
C SER A 6 17.49 9.94 9.49
N PHE A 7 17.70 9.62 10.76
CA PHE A 7 17.50 8.27 11.29
C PHE A 7 16.03 7.85 11.19
N LEU A 8 15.11 8.71 11.62
CA LEU A 8 13.65 8.48 11.48
C LEU A 8 13.24 8.27 10.02
N ARG A 9 13.74 9.08 9.10
CA ARG A 9 13.44 8.93 7.66
C ARG A 9 13.94 7.61 7.11
N LEU A 10 15.15 7.20 7.50
CA LEU A 10 15.72 5.93 7.08
C LEU A 10 14.90 4.77 7.63
N SER A 11 14.51 4.80 8.91
CA SER A 11 13.65 3.79 9.54
C SER A 11 12.28 3.68 8.88
N PHE A 12 11.63 4.80 8.53
CA PHE A 12 10.36 4.77 7.80
C PHE A 12 10.52 4.24 6.37
N ALA A 13 11.62 4.58 5.69
CA ALA A 13 11.90 4.09 4.34
C ALA A 13 12.19 2.58 4.33
N THR A 14 12.97 2.09 5.29
CA THR A 14 13.26 0.65 5.42
C THR A 14 12.04 -0.14 5.85
N ALA A 15 11.23 0.37 6.78
CA ALA A 15 9.96 -0.25 7.16
C ALA A 15 8.98 -0.31 5.98
N GLY A 16 8.88 0.77 5.19
CA GLY A 16 8.07 0.79 3.98
C GLY A 16 8.53 -0.22 2.92
N LEU A 17 9.85 -0.32 2.71
CA LEU A 17 10.43 -1.31 1.80
C LEU A 17 10.18 -2.75 2.28
N PHE A 18 10.27 -2.99 3.60
CA PHE A 18 10.00 -4.29 4.21
C PHE A 18 8.52 -4.68 4.11
N LEU A 19 7.60 -3.72 4.28
CA LEU A 19 6.16 -3.93 4.07
C LEU A 19 5.82 -4.23 2.61
N LEU A 20 6.46 -3.55 1.65
CA LEU A 20 6.28 -3.82 0.22
C LEU A 20 6.83 -5.19 -0.19
N ALA A 21 8.01 -5.57 0.30
CA ALA A 21 8.62 -6.87 0.03
C ALA A 21 7.88 -8.03 0.75
N GLY A 22 7.39 -7.80 1.97
CA GLY A 22 6.63 -8.77 2.74
C GLY A 22 5.20 -8.97 2.20
N GLY A 23 4.55 -7.90 1.73
CA GLY A 23 3.21 -7.97 1.15
C GLY A 23 3.13 -8.83 -0.12
N ALA A 24 4.21 -8.90 -0.92
CA ALA A 24 4.26 -9.75 -2.11
C ALA A 24 4.19 -11.26 -1.79
N ASN A 25 4.60 -11.68 -0.60
CA ASN A 25 4.59 -13.09 -0.18
C ASN A 25 3.28 -13.51 0.50
N LEU A 26 2.40 -12.56 0.86
CA LEU A 26 1.07 -12.85 1.40
C LEU A 26 0.01 -13.10 0.31
N VAL A 27 0.37 -12.93 -0.96
CA VAL A 27 -0.45 -13.39 -2.09
C VAL A 27 -0.25 -14.90 -2.22
N GLN A 28 -0.91 -15.65 -1.33
CA GLN A 28 -1.11 -17.07 -1.53
C GLN A 28 -2.12 -17.22 -2.68
N ALA A 29 -1.66 -17.64 -3.85
CA ALA A 29 -2.56 -18.22 -4.84
C ALA A 29 -3.25 -19.42 -4.16
N GLN A 30 -4.57 -19.57 -4.32
CA GLN A 30 -5.31 -20.65 -3.67
C GLN A 30 -4.62 -22.00 -3.99
N GLY A 31 -4.16 -22.70 -2.95
CA GLY A 31 -3.63 -24.06 -3.06
C GLY A 31 -4.68 -25.02 -3.62
N PRO A 32 -4.32 -26.28 -3.94
CA PRO A 32 -5.25 -27.23 -4.55
C PRO A 32 -6.55 -27.28 -3.76
N GLY A 33 -7.64 -26.84 -4.42
CA GLY A 33 -9.03 -26.72 -3.97
C GLY A 33 -9.26 -26.68 -2.46
N SER A 34 -9.68 -25.53 -1.93
CA SER A 34 -9.95 -25.32 -0.49
C SER A 34 -11.04 -26.21 0.14
N GLY A 35 -11.67 -27.11 -0.63
CA GLY A 35 -12.82 -27.93 -0.21
C GLY A 35 -14.10 -27.12 0.04
N GLY A 36 -14.04 -25.79 -0.05
CA GLY A 36 -15.19 -24.89 0.00
C GLY A 36 -15.78 -24.65 -1.40
N PRO A 37 -16.97 -24.02 -1.48
CA PRO A 37 -17.54 -23.63 -2.75
C PRO A 37 -16.59 -22.67 -3.48
N GLU A 38 -16.21 -23.02 -4.71
CA GLU A 38 -15.50 -22.09 -5.58
C GLU A 38 -16.46 -20.97 -6.02
N PRO A 39 -15.95 -19.73 -6.21
CA PRO A 39 -16.71 -18.68 -6.87
C PRO A 39 -17.21 -19.18 -8.23
N ASP A 40 -18.53 -19.13 -8.45
CA ASP A 40 -19.10 -19.45 -9.75
C ASP A 40 -18.56 -18.42 -10.78
N PRO A 41 -17.87 -18.85 -11.85
CA PRO A 41 -17.38 -17.95 -12.89
C PRO A 41 -18.51 -17.16 -13.58
N GLN A 42 -19.74 -17.67 -13.53
CA GLN A 42 -20.95 -17.04 -14.07
C GLN A 42 -21.61 -16.11 -13.05
N GLN A 43 -21.24 -16.18 -11.78
CA GLN A 43 -21.68 -15.29 -10.70
C GLN A 43 -20.47 -14.74 -9.92
N PRO A 44 -19.77 -13.74 -10.47
CA PRO A 44 -18.64 -13.13 -9.81
C PRO A 44 -18.99 -12.68 -8.39
N THR A 45 -18.17 -13.08 -7.42
CA THR A 45 -18.33 -12.62 -6.03
C THR A 45 -18.13 -11.11 -5.99
N ALA A 46 -19.07 -10.38 -5.37
CA ALA A 46 -19.04 -8.92 -5.25
C ALA A 46 -17.99 -8.38 -4.26
N VAL A 47 -16.83 -9.04 -4.13
CA VAL A 47 -15.75 -8.63 -3.24
C VAL A 47 -14.96 -7.49 -3.90
N PRO A 48 -14.85 -6.29 -3.29
CA PRO A 48 -14.14 -5.17 -3.91
C PRO A 48 -12.64 -5.42 -3.91
N ILE A 49 -12.08 -5.71 -5.08
CA ILE A 49 -10.62 -5.88 -5.27
C ILE A 49 -9.91 -4.50 -5.21
N ASP A 50 -10.64 -3.42 -5.48
CA ASP A 50 -10.07 -2.07 -5.67
C ASP A 50 -9.95 -1.24 -4.38
N GLY A 51 -10.32 -1.79 -3.22
CA GLY A 51 -10.23 -1.08 -1.95
C GLY A 51 -8.81 -0.62 -1.62
N GLY A 52 -7.81 -1.45 -1.94
CA GLY A 52 -6.39 -1.10 -1.79
C GLY A 52 -5.92 -0.04 -2.78
N ALA A 53 -6.39 -0.09 -4.03
CA ALA A 53 -6.05 0.88 -5.07
C ALA A 53 -6.56 2.29 -4.71
N SER A 54 -7.80 2.37 -4.19
CA SER A 54 -8.40 3.62 -3.73
C SER A 54 -7.61 4.24 -2.55
N LEU A 55 -7.13 3.41 -1.62
CA LEU A 55 -6.31 3.86 -0.49
C LEU A 55 -4.94 4.38 -0.95
N LEU A 56 -4.27 3.69 -1.87
CA LEU A 56 -2.99 4.13 -2.45
C LEU A 56 -3.14 5.45 -3.20
N LEU A 57 -4.21 5.59 -3.99
CA LEU A 57 -4.52 6.81 -4.73
C LEU A 57 -4.74 8.00 -3.77
N ALA A 58 -5.55 7.81 -2.71
CA ALA A 58 -5.78 8.84 -1.70
C ALA A 58 -4.48 9.27 -1.00
N ALA A 59 -3.62 8.31 -0.62
CA ALA A 59 -2.33 8.58 0.00
C ALA A 59 -1.39 9.35 -0.94
N GLY A 60 -1.33 8.96 -2.22
CA GLY A 60 -0.52 9.63 -3.24
C GLY A 60 -0.93 11.09 -3.46
N VAL A 61 -2.23 11.35 -3.59
CA VAL A 61 -2.77 12.72 -3.73
C VAL A 61 -2.44 13.56 -2.49
N GLY A 62 -2.72 13.03 -1.29
CA GLY A 62 -2.44 13.74 -0.04
C GLY A 62 -0.96 14.09 0.13
N PHE A 63 -0.07 13.15 -0.17
CA PHE A 63 1.38 13.38 -0.12
C PHE A 63 1.85 14.40 -1.16
N GLY A 64 1.33 14.32 -2.40
CA GLY A 64 1.63 15.27 -3.47
C GLY A 64 1.26 16.71 -3.10
N LEU A 65 0.04 16.92 -2.59
CA LEU A 65 -0.44 18.22 -2.13
C LEU A 65 0.40 18.78 -0.98
N LYS A 66 0.75 17.94 0.01
CA LYS A 66 1.65 18.32 1.11
C LYS A 66 2.98 18.84 0.58
N LYS A 67 3.61 18.13 -0.36
CA LYS A 67 4.92 18.51 -0.92
C LYS A 67 4.86 19.80 -1.72
N LEU A 68 3.79 20.03 -2.49
CA LEU A 68 3.57 21.30 -3.19
C LEU A 68 3.45 22.48 -2.22
N ARG A 69 2.70 22.30 -1.11
CA ARG A 69 2.55 23.33 -0.08
C ARG A 69 3.89 23.66 0.60
N ASP A 70 4.67 22.65 0.92
CA ASP A 70 5.98 22.83 1.55
C ASP A 70 6.97 23.55 0.61
N GLN A 71 6.91 23.32 -0.71
CA GLN A 71 7.71 24.09 -1.67
C GLN A 71 7.29 25.56 -1.74
N ARG A 72 5.99 25.85 -1.75
CA ARG A 72 5.50 27.25 -1.76
C ARG A 72 5.92 28.03 -0.51
N ARG A 73 6.00 27.37 0.65
CA ARG A 73 6.44 27.97 1.92
C ARG A 73 7.95 28.21 2.02
N ARG A 74 8.74 27.58 1.14
CA ARG A 74 10.20 27.73 1.08
C ARG A 74 10.65 28.76 0.03
N ARG A 75 9.74 29.19 -0.83
CA ARG A 75 9.88 30.38 -1.67
C ARG A 75 9.36 31.57 -0.90
#